data_AF-D4Z918-F1
#
_entry.id   AF-D4Z918-F1
#
_cell.length_a   1.000
_cell.length_b   1.000
_cell.length_c   1.000
_cell.angle_alpha   90.00
_cell.angle_beta   90.00
_cell.angle_gamma   90.00
#
_symmetry.space_group_name_H-M   'P 1'
#
loop_
_entity.id
_entity.type
_entity.pdbx_description
1 polymer ?
#
loop_
_entity_poly.entity_id
_entity_poly.type
_entity_poly.pdbx_seq_one_letter_code
_entity_poly.pdbx_strand_id
1 'polypeptide(L)' 'MDAIDLIELDEAFAPQVLAVVKAWGRSADNSWHERLNVNGSGISFGHPIGVSGARIRGTLAHELRQRDLR' A
#
# COMPACT_ATOMS: atom_id res chain seq x y z
N MET A 1 10.42 8.12 0.69
CA MET A 1 9.97 6.77 0.26
C MET A 1 11.13 5.81 0.11
N ASP A 2 12.35 6.28 -0.13
CA ASP A 2 13.48 5.37 -0.40
C ASP A 2 13.88 4.51 0.81
N ALA A 3 13.66 5.01 2.03
CA ALA A 3 13.88 4.30 3.28
C ALA A 3 12.65 3.49 3.77
N ILE A 4 11.61 3.35 2.94
CA ILE A 4 10.42 2.55 3.27
C ILE A 4 10.46 1.28 2.42
N ASP A 5 10.41 0.14 3.09
CA ASP A 5 10.51 -1.17 2.45
C ASP A 5 9.20 -1.61 1.80
N LEU A 6 8.08 -1.49 2.51
CA LEU A 6 6.73 -1.80 2.02
C LEU A 6 5.73 -0.71 2.42
N ILE A 7 4.72 -0.51 1.58
CA ILE A 7 3.67 0.49 1.76
C ILE A 7 2.33 -0.20 1.57
N GLU A 8 1.49 -0.14 2.59
CA GLU A 8 0.10 -0.57 2.47
C GLU A 8 -0.80 0.67 2.55
N LEU A 9 -1.44 1.01 1.43
CA LEU A 9 -2.35 2.15 1.29
C LEU A 9 -3.78 1.62 1.17
N ASP A 10 -4.73 2.32 1.79
CA ASP A 10 -6.14 2.04 1.57
C ASP A 10 -6.53 2.46 0.15
N GLU A 11 -6.92 1.47 -0.66
CA GLU A 11 -7.34 1.67 -2.04
C GLU A 11 -8.85 1.75 -2.09
N ALA A 12 -9.40 2.93 -1.80
CA ALA A 12 -10.83 3.15 -1.98
C ALA A 12 -11.17 3.31 -3.47
N PHE A 13 -10.30 3.99 -4.23
CA PHE A 13 -10.45 4.21 -5.67
C PHE A 13 -9.07 4.33 -6.35
N ALA A 14 -8.92 3.78 -7.55
CA ALA A 14 -7.70 3.90 -8.34
C ALA A 14 -7.20 5.36 -8.54
N PRO A 15 -8.06 6.34 -8.90
CA PRO A 15 -7.61 7.73 -9.02
C PRO A 15 -7.12 8.34 -7.70
N GLN A 16 -7.65 7.90 -6.54
CA GLN A 16 -7.18 8.37 -5.25
C GLN A 16 -5.76 7.85 -4.95
N VAL A 17 -5.47 6.58 -5.24
CA VAL A 17 -4.11 6.01 -5.11
C VAL A 17 -3.12 6.77 -5.99
N LEU A 18 -3.47 7.01 -7.27
CA LEU A 18 -2.62 7.75 -8.19
C LEU A 18 -2.41 9.22 -7.76
N ALA A 19 -3.43 9.86 -7.18
CA ALA A 19 -3.29 11.21 -6.63
C ALA A 19 -2.33 11.26 -5.44
N VAL A 20 -2.35 10.25 -4.56
CA VAL A 20 -1.40 10.13 -3.44
C VAL A 20 0.03 9.93 -3.95
N VAL A 21 0.24 9.01 -4.89
CA VAL A 21 1.55 8.79 -5.53
C VAL A 21 2.08 10.07 -6.18
N LYS A 22 1.20 10.82 -6.85
CA LYS A 22 1.54 12.12 -7.42
C LYS A 22 1.93 13.14 -6.35
N ALA A 23 1.20 13.19 -5.24
CA ALA A 23 1.53 14.07 -4.12
C ALA A 23 2.87 13.71 -3.46
N TRP A 24 3.28 12.44 -3.50
CA TRP A 24 4.62 11.99 -3.06
C TRP A 24 5.74 12.29 -4.05
N GLY A 25 5.44 12.91 -5.20
CA GLY A 25 6.44 13.24 -6.22
C GLY A 25 6.95 12.03 -7.00
N ARG A 26 6.20 10.92 -7.01
CA ARG A 26 6.61 9.66 -7.64
C ARG A 26 5.92 9.36 -8.98
N SER A 27 5.21 10.32 -9.57
CA SER A 27 4.52 10.11 -10.85
C SER A 27 5.43 9.74 -12.03
N ALA A 28 6.71 10.10 -11.98
CA ALA A 28 7.69 9.80 -13.04
C ALA A 28 8.64 8.64 -12.70
N ASP A 29 8.58 8.13 -11.46
CA ASP A 29 9.44 7.07 -10.94
C ASP A 29 8.53 5.89 -10.55
N ASN A 30 8.64 4.76 -11.24
CA ASN A 30 7.79 3.59 -10.98
C ASN A 30 8.39 2.61 -9.96
N SER A 31 9.54 2.93 -9.35
CA SER A 31 10.22 2.03 -8.39
C SER A 31 9.39 1.71 -7.14
N TRP A 32 8.32 2.48 -6.87
CA TRP A 32 7.38 2.22 -5.78
C TRP A 32 6.39 1.09 -6.05
N HIS A 33 6.20 0.68 -7.32
CA HIS A 33 5.21 -0.35 -7.69
C HIS A 33 5.44 -1.68 -6.95
N GLU A 34 6.70 -2.05 -6.75
CA GLU A 34 7.08 -3.31 -6.09
C GLU A 34 6.94 -3.27 -4.56
N ARG A 35 6.63 -2.08 -4.00
CA ARG A 35 6.53 -1.85 -2.56
C ARG A 35 5.11 -1.49 -2.12
N LEU A 36 4.28 -0.96 -3.02
CA LEU A 36 2.92 -0.53 -2.72
C LEU A 36 1.93 -1.67 -2.92
N ASN A 37 1.17 -2.03 -1.86
CA ASN A 37 0.07 -2.98 -1.91
C ASN A 37 0.44 -4.30 -2.61
N VAL A 38 1.57 -4.89 -2.23
CA VAL A 38 2.21 -6.03 -2.93
C VAL A 38 1.32 -7.28 -3.04
N ASN A 39 0.31 -7.39 -2.18
CA ASN A 39 -0.67 -8.47 -2.19
C ASN A 39 -2.08 -8.03 -2.64
N GLY A 40 -2.24 -6.77 -3.06
CA GLY A 40 -3.55 -6.14 -3.31
C GLY A 40 -4.21 -5.58 -2.04
N SER A 41 -5.09 -4.59 -2.21
CA SER A 41 -5.77 -3.91 -1.10
C SER A 41 -7.27 -3.72 -1.37
N GLY A 42 -7.85 -2.57 -1.02
CA GLY A 42 -9.29 -2.31 -0.96
C GLY A 42 -10.04 -2.54 -2.27
N ILE A 43 -9.43 -2.27 -3.43
CA ILE A 43 -10.05 -2.52 -4.75
C ILE A 43 -10.16 -4.03 -5.03
N SER A 44 -9.15 -4.81 -4.64
CA SER A 44 -9.08 -6.26 -4.92
C SER A 44 -9.85 -7.10 -3.90
N PHE A 45 -9.74 -6.77 -2.61
CA PHE A 45 -10.35 -7.54 -1.51
C PHE A 45 -11.68 -6.97 -1.03
N GLY A 46 -12.00 -5.73 -1.40
CA GLY A 46 -13.10 -4.96 -0.81
C GLY A 46 -12.69 -4.23 0.47
N HIS A 47 -13.53 -3.28 0.85
CA HIS A 47 -13.31 -2.40 1.99
C HIS A 47 -14.56 -2.42 2.90
N PRO A 48 -14.63 -3.34 3.89
CA PRO A 48 -15.61 -3.21 4.96
C PRO A 48 -15.25 -1.97 5.80
N ILE A 49 -16.16 -1.00 5.83
CA ILE A 49 -16.02 0.25 6.58
C ILE A 49 -15.72 -0.10 8.05
N GLY A 50 -14.63 0.46 8.60
CA GLY A 50 -14.21 0.25 9.99
C GLY A 50 -13.27 -0.95 10.23
N VAL A 51 -13.18 -1.91 9.32
CA VAL A 51 -12.28 -3.08 9.44
C VAL A 51 -10.97 -2.88 8.67
N SER A 52 -11.01 -2.03 7.64
CA SER A 52 -9.91 -1.84 6.68
C SER A 52 -8.57 -1.48 7.36
N GLY A 53 -8.58 -0.70 8.45
CA GLY A 53 -7.37 -0.36 9.19
C GLY A 53 -6.70 -1.56 9.88
N ALA A 54 -7.49 -2.49 10.44
CA ALA A 54 -6.95 -3.72 11.03
C ALA A 54 -6.39 -4.67 9.95
N ARG A 55 -7.08 -4.76 8.80
CA ARG A 55 -6.61 -5.51 7.63
C ARG A 55 -5.26 -4.99 7.14
N ILE A 56 -5.16 -3.69 6.84
CA ILE A 56 -3.96 -3.03 6.33
C ILE A 56 -2.76 -3.23 7.27
N ARG A 57 -2.96 -3.06 8.58
CA ARG A 57 -1.88 -3.29 9.56
C ARG A 57 -1.48 -4.76 9.60
N GLY A 58 -2.45 -5.67 9.57
CA GLY A 58 -2.21 -7.11 9.61
C GLY A 58 -1.44 -7.60 8.38
N THR A 59 -1.84 -7.17 7.18
CA THR A 59 -1.17 -7.54 5.92
C THR A 59 0.25 -7.01 5.88
N LEU A 60 0.46 -5.72 6.20
CA LEU A 60 1.78 -5.11 6.23
C LEU A 60 2.72 -5.80 7.24
N ALA A 61 2.26 -6.03 8.47
CA ALA A 61 3.07 -6.69 9.49
C ALA A 61 3.41 -8.14 9.12
N HIS A 62 2.49 -8.84 8.46
CA HIS A 62 2.73 -10.19 7.95
C HIS A 62 3.82 -10.20 6.88
N GLU A 63 3.72 -9.30 5.89
CA GLU A 63 4.70 -9.20 4.79
C GLU A 63 6.08 -8.76 5.25
N LEU A 64 6.16 -7.73 6.10
CA LEU A 64 7.45 -7.28 6.65
C LEU A 64 8.14 -8.42 7.40
N ARG A 65 7.39 -9.19 8.21
CA ARG A 65 7.93 -10.34 8.94
C ARG A 65 8.34 -11.48 8.01
N GLN A 66 7.56 -11.76 6.97
CA GLN A 66 7.87 -12.84 6.02
C GLN A 66 9.14 -12.54 5.21
N ARG A 67 9.41 -11.26 4.92
CA ARG A 67 10.54 -10.80 4.10
C ARG A 67 11.74 -10.31 4.92
N ASP A 68 11.66 -10.32 6.25
CA ASP A 68 12.68 -9.78 7.17
C ASP A 68 13.02 -8.31 6.90
N LEU A 69 11.99 -7.49 6.66
CA LEU A 69 12.06 -6.05 6.35
C LEU A 69 11.61 -5.19 7.52
N ARG A 70 11.81 -3.86 7.44
CA ARG A 70 11.47 -2.90 8.50
C ARG A 70 10.46 -1.84 8.10
#